data_AF-B3LIL0-F1
#
_entry.id   AF-B3LIL0-F1
#
_cell.length_a   1.000
_cell.length_b   1.000
_cell.length_c   1.000
_cell.angle_alpha   90.00
_cell.angle_beta   90.00
_cell.angle_gamma   90.00
#
_symmetry.space_group_name_H-M   'P 1'
#
loop_
_entity.id
_entity.type
_entity.pdbx_description
1 polymer ?
#
loop_
_entity_poly.entity_id
_entity_poly.type
_entity_poly.pdbx_seq_one_letter_code
_entity_poly.pdbx_strand_id
1 'polypeptide(L)'
;MDLDLASILKGEISKKKKELANSKGVQPPCTEKFQPHESANIDETPRQVEQESTDEENLSDNQNDDIRTTISKLENRPERIQEAIAQDKTISVIIDPSQIGSTEGKPLLSMKCNLYIHEILSRWKASLEAYHPELFLDTKKALFPLLLQLRRNQLAPDLLISLATVLYHLQQPKEINLAVQSYMKLSIGNVAWPIGVTSVGIHARSAHSKIQGGRNAANIMIDERTRLWITSIKRLITFEEWYTSNHDSLA
;
A
#
# COMPACT_ATOMS: atom_id res chain seq x y z
N MET A 1 -2.23 28.73 -2.72
CA MET A 1 -1.54 28.48 -4.00
C MET A 1 -2.14 27.21 -4.58
N ASP A 2 -3.33 27.31 -5.16
CA ASP A 2 -3.98 26.20 -5.85
C ASP A 2 -3.17 25.87 -7.11
N LEU A 3 -2.46 24.75 -7.06
CA LEU A 3 -1.77 24.19 -8.21
C LEU A 3 -2.84 23.76 -9.20
N ASP A 4 -2.90 24.43 -10.35
CA ASP A 4 -3.84 24.19 -11.44
C ASP A 4 -3.61 22.81 -12.09
N LEU A 5 -4.13 21.79 -11.41
CA LEU A 5 -4.05 20.39 -11.76
C LEU A 5 -4.66 20.11 -13.14
N ALA A 6 -5.65 20.92 -13.54
CA ALA A 6 -6.33 20.79 -14.82
C ALA A 6 -5.42 21.15 -16.00
N SER A 7 -4.55 22.15 -15.82
CA SER A 7 -3.58 22.55 -16.85
C SER A 7 -2.46 21.52 -17.04
N ILE A 8 -1.99 20.90 -15.95
CA ILE A 8 -1.01 19.81 -16.01
C ILE A 8 -1.61 18.60 -16.74
N LEU A 9 -2.85 18.23 -16.39
CA LEU A 9 -3.55 17.10 -17.01
C LEU A 9 -3.77 17.31 -18.52
N LYS A 10 -4.15 18.52 -18.94
CA LYS A 10 -4.31 18.87 -20.36
C LYS A 10 -2.98 18.78 -21.12
N GLY A 11 -1.87 19.14 -20.48
CA GLY A 11 -0.53 19.01 -21.03
C GLY A 11 -0.14 17.55 -21.27
N GLU A 12 -0.35 16.69 -20.28
CA GLU A 12 -0.07 15.25 -20.37
C GLU A 12 -0.89 14.58 -21.49
N ILE A 13 -2.19 14.90 -21.59
CA ILE A 13 -3.12 14.35 -22.60
C ILE A 13 -2.69 14.77 -24.02
N SER A 14 -2.29 16.03 -24.20
CA SER A 14 -1.84 16.53 -25.51
C SER A 14 -0.53 15.88 -25.96
N LYS A 15 0.40 15.66 -25.03
CA LYS A 15 1.68 14.98 -25.31
C LYS A 15 1.45 13.54 -25.75
N LYS A 16 0.59 12.80 -25.05
CA LYS A 16 0.25 11.41 -25.40
C LYS A 16 -0.50 11.30 -26.73
N LYS A 17 -1.40 12.23 -27.05
CA LYS A 17 -2.05 12.28 -28.38
C LYS A 17 -1.04 12.52 -29.52
N LYS A 18 0.00 13.31 -29.29
CA LYS A 18 1.04 13.60 -30.28
C LYS A 18 1.97 12.40 -30.51
N GLU A 19 2.28 11.63 -29.46
CA GLU A 19 2.99 10.34 -29.58
C GLU A 19 2.21 9.32 -30.40
N LEU A 20 0.89 9.22 -30.21
CA LEU A 20 0.02 8.34 -31.01
C LEU A 20 -0.08 8.77 -32.49
N ALA A 21 0.01 10.07 -32.79
CA ALA A 21 0.00 10.56 -34.16
C ALA A 21 1.31 10.22 -34.90
N ASN A 22 2.45 10.26 -34.21
CA ASN A 22 3.75 9.91 -34.78
C ASN A 22 3.92 8.41 -35.03
N SER A 23 3.26 7.52 -34.27
CA SER A 23 3.38 6.07 -34.49
C SER A 23 2.58 5.56 -35.70
N LYS A 24 1.66 6.36 -36.25
CA LYS A 24 0.84 5.99 -37.43
C LYS A 24 1.42 6.45 -38.78
N GLY A 25 2.64 7.00 -38.80
CA GLY A 25 3.21 7.71 -39.96
C GLY A 25 4.46 7.09 -40.58
N VAL A 26 4.59 5.76 -40.69
CA VAL A 26 5.68 5.12 -41.44
C VAL A 26 5.11 4.24 -42.55
N GLN A 27 5.27 4.68 -43.82
CA GLN A 27 5.09 3.86 -45.02
C GLN A 27 6.48 3.36 -45.52
N PRO A 28 6.55 2.20 -46.22
CA PRO A 28 7.80 1.52 -46.57
C PRO A 28 8.39 1.99 -47.92
N PRO A 29 9.70 1.83 -48.19
CA PRO A 29 10.25 2.04 -49.54
C PRO A 29 10.27 0.75 -50.39
N CYS A 30 9.91 0.95 -51.66
CA CYS A 30 9.81 -0.01 -52.76
C CYS A 30 11.14 -0.56 -53.32
N THR A 31 11.01 -1.67 -54.04
CA THR A 31 11.99 -2.52 -54.73
C THR A 31 12.40 -1.99 -56.13
N GLU A 32 13.68 -2.12 -56.53
CA GLU A 32 14.11 -2.09 -57.96
C GLU A 32 15.21 -3.14 -58.30
N LYS A 33 14.82 -4.12 -59.14
CA LYS A 33 15.42 -4.86 -60.30
C LYS A 33 16.90 -5.36 -60.40
N PHE A 34 17.00 -6.70 -60.58
CA PHE A 34 17.75 -7.57 -61.55
C PHE A 34 19.32 -7.70 -61.62
N GLN A 35 19.82 -8.86 -61.10
CA GLN A 35 20.72 -9.97 -61.62
C GLN A 35 22.03 -9.72 -62.43
N PRO A 36 22.96 -10.71 -62.59
CA PRO A 36 23.22 -12.01 -61.90
C PRO A 36 24.74 -12.29 -61.58
N HIS A 37 25.08 -13.42 -60.92
CA HIS A 37 26.16 -14.40 -61.27
C HIS A 37 26.73 -15.21 -60.07
N GLU A 38 26.80 -16.55 -60.28
CA GLU A 38 27.79 -17.56 -59.81
C GLU A 38 28.10 -17.69 -58.29
N SER A 39 28.18 -18.86 -57.63
CA SER A 39 28.33 -20.26 -58.03
C SER A 39 28.29 -21.21 -56.78
N ALA A 40 27.92 -22.49 -56.99
CA ALA A 40 28.28 -23.71 -56.23
C ALA A 40 27.80 -23.88 -54.76
N ASN A 41 27.41 -25.04 -54.21
CA ASN A 41 27.04 -26.40 -54.65
C ASN A 41 26.48 -27.13 -53.40
N ILE A 42 25.42 -27.93 -53.55
CA ILE A 42 25.09 -29.24 -52.91
C ILE A 42 25.03 -29.26 -51.36
N ASP A 43 23.90 -29.56 -50.72
CA ASP A 43 23.36 -30.93 -50.63
C ASP A 43 21.85 -30.97 -50.27
N GLU A 44 21.11 -31.88 -50.91
CA GLU A 44 19.68 -32.17 -50.72
C GLU A 44 19.50 -33.46 -49.92
N THR A 45 18.58 -33.49 -48.95
CA THR A 45 17.52 -34.53 -48.81
C THR A 45 16.51 -34.12 -47.71
N PRO A 46 15.25 -34.62 -47.72
CA PRO A 46 14.07 -33.75 -47.67
C PRO A 46 13.06 -34.03 -46.54
N ARG A 47 12.03 -33.15 -46.46
CA ARG A 47 10.70 -33.29 -45.80
C ARG A 47 10.70 -33.10 -44.26
N GLN A 48 9.83 -32.30 -43.65
CA GLN A 48 8.41 -32.09 -43.90
C GLN A 48 7.93 -30.66 -43.54
N VAL A 49 6.86 -30.28 -44.24
CA VAL A 49 5.93 -29.15 -44.11
C VAL A 49 5.65 -28.70 -42.67
N GLU A 50 5.77 -27.40 -42.40
CA GLU A 50 4.80 -26.65 -41.59
C GLU A 50 4.79 -25.18 -42.06
N GLN A 51 3.60 -24.68 -42.36
CA GLN A 51 3.34 -23.38 -42.95
C GLN A 51 3.48 -22.31 -41.86
N GLU A 52 4.45 -21.40 -41.98
CA GLU A 52 4.41 -20.11 -41.27
C GLU A 52 3.32 -19.24 -41.91
N SER A 53 2.15 -19.19 -41.28
CA SER A 53 1.21 -18.09 -41.47
C SER A 53 1.58 -16.97 -40.49
N THR A 54 1.91 -15.84 -41.07
CA THR A 54 1.90 -14.49 -40.50
C THR A 54 0.81 -14.28 -39.44
N ASP A 55 1.22 -14.07 -38.19
CA ASP A 55 0.40 -13.53 -37.09
C ASP A 55 1.10 -12.28 -36.49
N GLU A 56 1.38 -11.27 -37.31
CA GLU A 56 1.88 -9.97 -36.81
C GLU A 56 0.75 -9.03 -36.34
N GLU A 57 -0.52 -9.41 -36.45
CA GLU A 57 -1.65 -8.50 -36.11
C GLU A 57 -2.14 -8.60 -34.65
N ASN A 58 -1.79 -9.65 -33.89
CA ASN A 58 -2.39 -9.91 -32.56
C ASN A 58 -1.70 -9.23 -31.35
N LEU A 59 -0.57 -8.53 -31.52
CA LEU A 59 0.11 -7.86 -30.40
C LEU A 59 -0.40 -6.43 -30.11
N SER A 60 -1.07 -5.78 -31.07
CA SER A 60 -1.44 -4.37 -30.98
C SER A 60 -2.79 -4.12 -30.29
N ASP A 61 -3.76 -5.02 -30.47
CA ASP A 61 -5.12 -4.85 -29.95
C ASP A 61 -5.22 -5.11 -28.43
N ASN A 62 -4.46 -6.07 -27.91
CA ASN A 62 -4.39 -6.34 -26.46
C ASN A 62 -3.83 -5.14 -25.67
N GLN A 63 -2.85 -4.41 -26.24
CA GLN A 63 -2.34 -3.19 -25.62
C GLN A 63 -3.35 -2.05 -25.67
N ASN A 64 -4.12 -1.94 -26.75
CA ASN A 64 -5.14 -0.91 -26.90
C ASN A 64 -6.31 -1.10 -25.91
N ASP A 65 -6.74 -2.34 -25.65
CA ASP A 65 -7.80 -2.63 -24.66
C ASP A 65 -7.34 -2.43 -23.21
N ASP A 66 -6.09 -2.75 -22.87
CA ASP A 66 -5.49 -2.44 -21.56
C ASP A 66 -5.34 -0.93 -21.33
N ILE A 67 -4.98 -0.18 -22.39
CA ILE A 67 -4.92 1.29 -22.36
C ILE A 67 -6.34 1.88 -22.20
N ARG A 68 -7.34 1.34 -22.89
CA ARG A 68 -8.72 1.83 -22.81
C ARG A 68 -9.36 1.56 -21.45
N THR A 69 -9.10 0.39 -20.86
CA THR A 69 -9.55 0.05 -19.50
C THR A 69 -8.78 0.80 -18.41
N THR A 70 -7.52 1.17 -18.62
CA THR A 70 -6.79 2.03 -17.68
C THR A 70 -7.25 3.49 -17.76
N ILE A 71 -7.55 4.02 -18.94
CA ILE A 71 -8.11 5.36 -19.12
C ILE A 71 -9.49 5.47 -18.46
N SER A 72 -10.39 4.50 -18.64
CA SER A 72 -11.71 4.52 -17.98
C SER A 72 -11.63 4.40 -16.46
N LYS A 73 -10.63 3.67 -15.92
CA LYS A 73 -10.34 3.65 -14.47
C LYS A 73 -9.82 5.00 -13.95
N LEU A 74 -9.12 5.77 -14.78
CA LEU A 74 -8.60 7.10 -14.44
C LEU A 74 -9.70 8.17 -14.51
N GLU A 75 -10.63 8.07 -15.46
CA GLU A 75 -11.76 9.00 -15.59
C GLU A 75 -12.73 8.90 -14.41
N ASN A 76 -12.99 7.69 -13.89
CA ASN A 76 -13.83 7.46 -12.70
C ASN A 76 -13.07 7.61 -11.37
N ARG A 77 -11.79 7.96 -11.41
CA ARG A 77 -10.96 8.14 -10.21
C ARG A 77 -11.46 9.22 -9.24
N PRO A 78 -11.86 10.44 -9.67
CA PRO A 78 -12.31 11.48 -8.74
C PRO A 78 -13.60 11.08 -8.02
N GLU A 79 -14.55 10.44 -8.71
CA GLU A 79 -15.80 9.97 -8.12
C GLU A 79 -15.54 8.92 -7.03
N ARG A 80 -14.73 7.91 -7.33
CA ARG A 80 -14.32 6.88 -6.35
C ARG A 80 -13.58 7.47 -5.14
N ILE A 81 -12.78 8.51 -5.36
CA ILE A 81 -12.10 9.22 -4.26
C ILE A 81 -13.14 9.93 -3.40
N GLN A 82 -14.11 10.61 -4.00
CA GLN A 82 -15.15 11.34 -3.28
C GLN A 82 -16.05 10.40 -2.47
N GLU A 83 -16.45 9.26 -3.04
CA GLU A 83 -17.21 8.22 -2.34
C GLU A 83 -16.43 7.65 -1.15
N ALA A 84 -15.14 7.34 -1.36
CA ALA A 84 -14.29 6.87 -0.28
C ALA A 84 -14.15 7.90 0.85
N ILE A 85 -13.99 9.19 0.51
CA ILE A 85 -13.95 10.28 1.51
C ILE A 85 -15.27 10.39 2.27
N ALA A 86 -16.41 10.21 1.59
CA ALA A 86 -17.73 10.24 2.25
C ALA A 86 -17.90 9.06 3.23
N GLN A 87 -17.46 7.86 2.83
CA GLN A 87 -17.44 6.68 3.70
C GLN A 87 -16.49 6.85 4.89
N ASP A 88 -15.29 7.38 4.66
CA ASP A 88 -14.27 7.64 5.69
C ASP A 88 -14.81 8.57 6.79
N LYS A 89 -15.60 9.58 6.43
CA LYS A 89 -16.25 10.50 7.39
C LYS A 89 -17.33 9.83 8.25
N THR A 90 -17.91 8.73 7.77
CA THR A 90 -19.00 8.02 8.46
C THR A 90 -18.45 7.02 9.47
N ILE A 91 -17.23 6.50 9.26
CA ILE A 91 -16.61 5.49 10.11
C ILE A 91 -15.91 6.17 11.31
N SER A 92 -16.19 5.69 12.52
CA SER A 92 -15.54 6.20 13.73
C SER A 92 -14.12 5.67 13.91
N VAL A 93 -13.21 6.50 14.44
CA VAL A 93 -11.80 6.14 14.71
C VAL A 93 -11.60 5.29 15.97
N ILE A 94 -12.60 5.21 16.85
CA ILE A 94 -12.51 4.51 18.14
C ILE A 94 -12.35 3.01 17.91
N ILE A 95 -11.35 2.42 18.56
CA ILE A 95 -11.04 0.99 18.52
C ILE A 95 -11.62 0.31 19.76
N ASP A 96 -12.54 -0.62 19.57
CA ASP A 96 -13.09 -1.42 20.66
C ASP A 96 -12.21 -2.65 20.93
N PRO A 97 -11.80 -2.92 22.19
CA PRO A 97 -10.90 -4.01 22.50
C PRO A 97 -11.52 -5.39 22.25
N SER A 98 -12.85 -5.52 22.26
CA SER A 98 -13.57 -6.76 21.93
C SER A 98 -13.52 -7.13 20.44
N GLN A 99 -13.30 -6.14 19.57
CA GLN A 99 -13.16 -6.37 18.12
C GLN A 99 -11.74 -6.81 17.75
N ILE A 100 -10.77 -6.60 18.64
CA ILE A 100 -9.39 -7.04 18.45
C ILE A 100 -9.35 -8.57 18.56
N GLY A 101 -9.01 -9.23 17.45
CA GLY A 101 -8.98 -10.69 17.34
C GLY A 101 -10.23 -11.33 16.73
N SER A 102 -11.30 -10.56 16.50
CA SER A 102 -12.47 -11.03 15.75
C SER A 102 -12.13 -11.20 14.27
N THR A 103 -12.38 -12.38 13.71
CA THR A 103 -12.15 -12.66 12.28
C THR A 103 -13.18 -11.95 11.40
N GLU A 104 -14.43 -11.87 11.86
CA GLU A 104 -15.53 -11.21 11.16
C GLU A 104 -15.33 -9.69 11.11
N GLY A 105 -14.82 -9.10 12.21
CA GLY A 105 -14.56 -7.67 12.34
C GLY A 105 -13.25 -7.19 11.69
N LYS A 106 -12.45 -8.09 11.09
CA LYS A 106 -11.11 -7.76 10.55
C LYS A 106 -11.10 -6.58 9.56
N PRO A 107 -11.99 -6.51 8.54
CA PRO A 107 -11.96 -5.41 7.56
C PRO A 107 -12.28 -4.06 8.21
N LEU A 108 -13.27 -4.03 9.10
CA LEU A 108 -13.67 -2.82 9.82
C LEU A 108 -12.55 -2.35 10.75
N LEU A 109 -11.93 -3.26 11.50
CA LEU A 109 -10.81 -2.95 12.38
C LEU A 109 -9.61 -2.40 11.59
N SER A 110 -9.28 -3.03 10.46
CA SER A 110 -8.23 -2.57 9.54
C SER A 110 -8.48 -1.14 9.05
N MET A 111 -9.74 -0.83 8.72
CA MET A 111 -10.14 0.50 8.29
C MET A 111 -10.08 1.52 9.43
N LYS A 112 -10.52 1.17 10.64
CA LYS A 112 -10.41 2.02 11.84
C LYS A 112 -8.96 2.37 12.16
N CYS A 113 -8.05 1.39 12.10
CA CYS A 113 -6.61 1.62 12.28
C CYS A 113 -6.07 2.60 11.24
N ASN A 114 -6.49 2.47 9.98
CA ASN A 114 -6.10 3.37 8.90
C ASN A 114 -6.54 4.81 9.16
N LEU A 115 -7.81 5.01 9.51
CA LEU A 115 -8.39 6.32 9.78
C LEU A 115 -7.74 6.98 11.00
N TYR A 116 -7.48 6.21 12.06
CA TYR A 116 -6.82 6.73 13.24
C TYR A 116 -5.38 7.19 12.96
N ILE A 117 -4.60 6.44 12.17
CA ILE A 117 -3.27 6.89 11.74
C ILE A 117 -3.36 8.18 10.91
N HIS A 118 -4.35 8.30 10.03
CA HIS A 118 -4.59 9.53 9.28
C HIS A 118 -4.95 10.72 10.18
N GLU A 119 -5.71 10.48 11.24
CA GLU A 119 -6.09 11.47 12.24
C GLU A 119 -4.86 11.98 13.01
N ILE A 120 -3.99 11.08 13.50
CA ILE A 120 -2.71 11.46 14.13
C ILE A 120 -1.85 12.28 13.16
N LEU A 121 -1.71 11.85 11.90
CA LEU A 121 -0.96 12.60 10.89
C LEU A 121 -1.58 13.97 10.59
N SER A 122 -2.90 14.10 10.70
CA SER A 122 -3.60 15.38 10.56
C SER A 122 -3.29 16.31 11.73
N ARG A 123 -3.28 15.78 12.97
CA ARG A 123 -2.88 16.54 14.17
C ARG A 123 -1.41 16.94 14.15
N TRP A 124 -0.51 16.06 13.70
CA TRP A 124 0.89 16.42 13.51
C TRP A 124 1.04 17.51 12.45
N LYS A 125 0.30 17.42 11.34
CA LYS A 125 0.29 18.49 10.33
C LYS A 125 -0.16 19.85 10.92
N ALA A 126 -1.12 19.86 11.83
CA ALA A 126 -1.58 21.09 12.49
C ALA A 126 -0.54 21.67 13.47
N SER A 127 0.32 20.82 14.05
CA SER A 127 1.36 21.19 15.02
C SER A 127 2.77 21.13 14.43
N LEU A 128 2.89 21.21 13.10
CA LEU A 128 4.13 21.01 12.36
C LEU A 128 5.23 22.02 12.73
N GLU A 129 4.84 23.26 13.05
CA GLU A 129 5.77 24.32 13.45
C GLU A 129 6.39 24.07 14.83
N ALA A 130 5.69 23.32 15.69
CA ALA A 130 6.09 23.09 17.08
C ALA A 130 6.81 21.75 17.29
N TYR A 131 6.59 20.75 16.42
CA TYR A 131 7.15 19.40 16.59
C TYR A 131 7.78 18.85 15.30
N HIS A 132 9.13 18.81 15.28
CA HIS A 132 9.98 18.11 14.31
C HIS A 132 9.46 18.11 12.85
N PRO A 133 9.46 19.27 12.17
CA PRO A 133 8.97 19.37 10.79
C PRO A 133 9.75 18.51 9.79
N GLU A 134 11.05 18.27 10.04
CA GLU A 134 11.93 17.48 9.20
C GLU A 134 11.51 16.00 9.12
N LEU A 135 10.90 15.46 10.16
CA LEU A 135 10.53 14.05 10.24
C LEU A 135 9.16 13.75 9.61
N PHE A 136 8.32 14.77 9.43
CA PHE A 136 6.93 14.58 8.98
C PHE A 136 6.84 13.95 7.59
N LEU A 137 7.62 14.48 6.63
CA LEU A 137 7.60 13.99 5.25
C LEU A 137 8.10 12.55 5.14
N ASP A 138 9.19 12.24 5.84
CA ASP A 138 9.79 10.90 5.83
C ASP A 138 8.87 9.88 6.50
N THR A 139 8.23 10.27 7.60
CA THR A 139 7.25 9.44 8.31
C THR A 139 6.05 9.15 7.42
N LYS A 140 5.54 10.15 6.68
CA LYS A 140 4.45 9.96 5.72
C LYS A 140 4.82 9.00 4.59
N LYS A 141 6.03 9.10 4.04
CA LYS A 141 6.53 8.19 2.99
C LYS A 141 6.65 6.75 3.50
N ALA A 142 7.20 6.58 4.70
CA ALA A 142 7.38 5.27 5.32
C ALA A 142 6.04 4.61 5.72
N LEU A 143 5.02 5.38 6.10
CA LEU A 143 3.69 4.87 6.45
C LEU A 143 2.80 4.58 5.23
N PHE A 144 3.06 5.19 4.07
CA PHE A 144 2.28 4.96 2.86
C PHE A 144 2.00 3.47 2.52
N PRO A 145 3.00 2.56 2.52
CA PRO A 145 2.74 1.14 2.28
C PRO A 145 1.79 0.52 3.32
N LEU A 146 1.91 0.89 4.60
CA LEU A 146 1.02 0.41 5.65
C LEU A 146 -0.42 0.89 5.44
N LEU A 147 -0.61 2.18 5.15
CA LEU A 147 -1.94 2.76 4.90
C LEU A 147 -2.64 2.08 3.71
N LEU A 148 -1.86 1.73 2.67
CA LEU A 148 -2.38 0.98 1.53
C LEU A 148 -2.78 -0.46 1.93
N GLN A 149 -1.95 -1.15 2.71
CA GLN A 149 -2.25 -2.50 3.20
C GLN A 149 -3.48 -2.53 4.11
N LEU A 150 -3.63 -1.52 4.99
CA LEU A 150 -4.77 -1.40 5.89
C LEU A 150 -6.07 -1.12 5.13
N ARG A 151 -6.05 -0.22 4.15
CA ARG A 151 -7.22 0.07 3.30
C ARG A 151 -7.67 -1.14 2.48
N ARG A 152 -6.73 -1.99 2.05
CA ARG A 152 -7.01 -3.21 1.27
C ARG A 152 -7.20 -4.46 2.15
N ASN A 153 -7.13 -4.33 3.48
CA ASN A 153 -7.19 -5.44 4.44
C ASN A 153 -6.15 -6.57 4.17
N GLN A 154 -4.97 -6.21 3.64
CA GLN A 154 -3.91 -7.14 3.23
C GLN A 154 -2.91 -7.45 4.35
N LEU A 155 -3.05 -6.83 5.51
CA LEU A 155 -2.18 -7.05 6.66
C LEU A 155 -2.46 -8.43 7.29
N ALA A 156 -1.38 -9.11 7.70
CA ALA A 156 -1.47 -10.39 8.43
C ALA A 156 -2.28 -10.22 9.72
N PRO A 157 -3.10 -11.21 10.12
CA PRO A 157 -4.02 -11.08 11.26
C PRO A 157 -3.28 -10.79 12.56
N ASP A 158 -2.20 -11.51 12.86
CA ASP A 158 -1.38 -11.34 14.07
C ASP A 158 -0.75 -9.94 14.16
N LEU A 159 -0.30 -9.44 13.02
CA LEU A 159 0.30 -8.11 12.90
C LEU A 159 -0.74 -7.01 13.08
N LEU A 160 -1.94 -7.21 12.51
CA LEU A 160 -3.07 -6.31 12.67
C LEU A 160 -3.56 -6.26 14.12
N ILE A 161 -3.67 -7.41 14.80
CA ILE A 161 -4.03 -7.49 16.22
C ILE A 161 -3.05 -6.69 17.07
N SER A 162 -1.75 -6.88 16.81
CA SER A 162 -0.68 -6.19 17.54
C SER A 162 -0.69 -4.68 17.28
N LEU A 163 -0.86 -4.26 16.03
CA LEU A 163 -0.98 -2.85 15.64
C LEU A 163 -2.24 -2.22 16.25
N ALA A 164 -3.39 -2.88 16.15
CA ALA A 164 -4.65 -2.41 16.74
C ALA A 164 -4.53 -2.25 18.25
N THR A 165 -3.83 -3.17 18.93
CA THR A 165 -3.56 -3.07 20.37
C THR A 165 -2.70 -1.85 20.71
N VAL A 166 -1.67 -1.56 19.90
CA VAL A 166 -0.85 -0.34 20.07
C VAL A 166 -1.72 0.90 19.92
N LEU A 167 -2.52 0.97 18.85
CA LEU A 167 -3.39 2.11 18.57
C LEU A 167 -4.49 2.26 19.61
N TYR A 168 -5.03 1.17 20.14
CA TYR A 168 -6.02 1.18 21.22
C TYR A 168 -5.45 1.80 22.49
N HIS A 169 -4.30 1.32 22.99
CA HIS A 169 -3.68 1.94 24.18
C HIS A 169 -3.24 3.38 23.91
N LEU A 170 -2.92 3.73 22.65
CA LEU A 170 -2.60 5.09 22.26
C LEU A 170 -3.82 6.02 22.28
N GLN A 171 -5.04 5.49 22.14
CA GLN A 171 -6.29 6.24 22.29
C GLN A 171 -6.69 6.45 23.75
N GLN A 172 -6.20 5.62 24.67
CA GLN A 172 -6.58 5.72 26.08
C GLN A 172 -5.75 6.80 26.80
N PRO A 173 -6.39 7.65 27.61
CA PRO A 173 -5.68 8.66 28.38
C PRO A 173 -4.74 7.99 29.38
N LYS A 174 -3.50 8.49 29.50
CA LYS A 174 -2.47 8.01 30.44
C LYS A 174 -1.95 6.59 30.21
N GLU A 175 -2.34 5.90 29.12
CA GLU A 175 -1.87 4.54 28.80
C GLU A 175 -0.69 4.51 27.80
N ILE A 176 0.03 5.63 27.63
CA ILE A 176 1.16 5.72 26.69
C ILE A 176 2.24 4.65 26.94
N ASN A 177 2.51 4.32 28.20
CA ASN A 177 3.45 3.27 28.58
C ASN A 177 3.00 1.88 28.07
N LEU A 178 1.69 1.62 28.08
CA LEU A 178 1.11 0.37 27.57
C LEU A 178 1.16 0.32 26.04
N ALA A 179 0.96 1.46 25.37
CA ALA A 179 1.16 1.57 23.92
C ALA A 179 2.62 1.24 23.54
N VAL A 180 3.59 1.77 24.28
CA VAL A 180 5.02 1.46 24.10
C VAL A 180 5.31 -0.02 24.35
N GLN A 181 4.76 -0.63 25.42
CA GLN A 181 4.94 -2.06 25.68
C GLN A 181 4.36 -2.95 24.57
N SER A 182 3.15 -2.63 24.09
CA SER A 182 2.55 -3.33 22.95
C SER A 182 3.35 -3.14 21.66
N TYR A 183 3.93 -1.95 21.46
CA TYR A 183 4.82 -1.68 20.34
C TYR A 183 6.09 -2.54 20.40
N MET A 184 6.67 -2.71 21.58
CA MET A 184 7.85 -3.57 21.75
C MET A 184 7.52 -5.02 21.36
N LYS A 185 6.37 -5.56 21.81
CA LYS A 185 5.91 -6.90 21.40
C LYS A 185 5.76 -7.00 19.87
N LEU A 186 5.07 -6.05 19.26
CA LEU A 186 4.91 -5.94 17.80
C LEU A 186 6.26 -5.97 17.07
N SER A 187 7.23 -5.17 17.53
CA SER A 187 8.54 -5.04 16.87
C SER A 187 9.40 -6.31 16.96
N ILE A 188 9.33 -7.01 18.10
CA ILE A 188 10.06 -8.26 18.38
C ILE A 188 9.43 -9.45 17.64
N GLY A 189 8.18 -9.36 17.18
CA GLY A 189 7.49 -10.48 16.53
C GLY A 189 6.50 -11.23 17.41
N ASN A 190 6.28 -10.76 18.65
CA ASN A 190 5.28 -11.33 19.54
C ASN A 190 3.91 -10.66 19.33
N VAL A 191 2.84 -11.44 19.36
CA VAL A 191 1.48 -10.91 19.22
C VAL A 191 1.09 -10.12 20.48
N ALA A 192 0.78 -8.83 20.33
CA ALA A 192 0.31 -7.98 21.41
C ALA A 192 -1.23 -8.03 21.49
N TRP A 193 -1.76 -8.30 22.68
CA TRP A 193 -3.19 -8.27 22.99
C TRP A 193 -3.47 -7.18 24.04
N PRO A 194 -4.65 -6.54 24.02
CA PRO A 194 -4.99 -5.51 25.00
C PRO A 194 -5.18 -6.14 26.38
N ILE A 195 -4.90 -5.37 27.42
CA ILE A 195 -4.95 -5.88 28.81
C ILE A 195 -6.38 -6.33 29.13
N GLY A 196 -6.52 -7.55 29.65
CA GLY A 196 -7.82 -8.14 29.99
C GLY A 196 -8.49 -8.94 28.86
N VAL A 197 -8.00 -8.85 27.62
CA VAL A 197 -8.42 -9.70 26.51
C VAL A 197 -7.25 -10.61 26.17
N THR A 198 -7.40 -11.92 26.43
CA THR A 198 -6.38 -12.88 26.05
C THR A 198 -6.98 -13.87 25.06
N SER A 199 -6.21 -14.30 24.07
CA SER A 199 -6.63 -15.28 23.06
C SER A 199 -6.80 -16.70 23.63
N VAL A 200 -6.95 -16.86 24.95
CA VAL A 200 -6.84 -18.14 25.63
C VAL A 200 -8.23 -18.65 26.00
N GLY A 201 -8.83 -19.41 25.08
CA GLY A 201 -9.88 -20.35 25.45
C GLY A 201 -9.31 -21.45 26.36
N ILE A 202 -10.18 -22.09 27.14
CA ILE A 202 -9.84 -23.14 28.15
C ILE A 202 -9.05 -24.32 27.53
N HIS A 203 -9.05 -24.46 26.19
CA HIS A 203 -8.42 -25.55 25.43
C HIS A 203 -7.12 -25.18 24.70
N ALA A 204 -6.60 -23.95 24.80
CA ALA A 204 -5.48 -23.47 23.97
C ALA A 204 -4.06 -23.75 24.55
N ARG A 205 -3.97 -24.44 25.70
CA ARG A 205 -2.78 -24.41 26.57
C ARG A 205 -1.58 -25.26 26.13
N SER A 206 -1.70 -26.17 25.16
CA SER A 206 -0.60 -27.10 24.83
C SER A 206 0.14 -26.78 23.52
N ALA A 207 -0.44 -25.99 22.61
CA ALA A 207 0.13 -25.67 21.30
C ALA A 207 0.70 -24.24 21.18
N HIS A 208 0.24 -23.30 22.01
CA HIS A 208 0.63 -21.89 21.90
C HIS A 208 2.13 -21.64 22.15
N SER A 209 2.75 -22.41 23.05
CA SER A 209 4.19 -22.29 23.35
C SER A 209 5.07 -22.78 22.18
N LYS A 210 4.62 -23.74 21.37
CA LYS A 210 5.37 -24.25 20.22
C LYS A 210 5.15 -23.45 18.93
N ILE A 211 4.06 -22.69 18.82
CA ILE A 211 3.78 -21.85 17.63
C ILE A 211 4.53 -20.51 17.67
N GLN A 212 4.87 -20.01 18.86
CA GLN A 212 5.72 -18.81 19.01
C GLN A 212 7.17 -19.02 18.57
N GLY A 213 7.61 -20.27 18.36
CA GLY A 213 8.98 -20.62 17.93
C GLY A 213 9.17 -20.88 16.42
N GLY A 214 8.13 -20.73 15.59
CA GLY A 214 8.20 -21.02 14.16
C GLY A 214 8.82 -19.92 13.29
N ARG A 215 8.84 -18.68 13.80
CA ARG A 215 9.46 -17.51 13.14
C ARG A 215 10.46 -16.90 14.13
N ASN A 216 11.68 -17.43 14.16
CA ASN A 216 12.77 -16.94 15.03
C ASN A 216 13.29 -15.53 14.67
N ALA A 217 12.66 -14.82 13.72
CA ALA A 217 13.05 -13.50 13.28
C ALA A 217 12.00 -12.48 13.71
N ALA A 218 12.46 -11.39 14.32
CA ALA A 218 11.60 -10.30 14.72
C ALA A 218 10.90 -9.65 13.53
N ASN A 219 9.68 -9.12 13.71
CA ASN A 219 8.93 -8.47 12.62
C ASN A 219 9.75 -7.36 11.95
N ILE A 220 10.54 -6.64 12.74
CA ILE A 220 11.43 -5.58 12.26
C ILE A 220 12.59 -6.08 11.37
N MET A 221 12.88 -7.39 11.41
CA MET A 221 13.94 -8.03 10.64
C MET A 221 13.43 -8.75 9.38
N ILE A 222 12.12 -8.81 9.16
CA ILE A 222 11.53 -9.56 8.03
C ILE A 222 11.79 -8.84 6.70
N ASP A 223 11.48 -7.55 6.61
CA ASP A 223 11.65 -6.77 5.39
C ASP A 223 11.85 -5.28 5.69
N GLU A 224 12.55 -4.59 4.78
CA GLU A 224 12.88 -3.17 4.90
C GLU A 224 11.63 -2.29 4.99
N ARG A 225 10.62 -2.60 4.17
CA ARG A 225 9.37 -1.83 4.13
C ARG A 225 8.61 -1.96 5.44
N THR A 226 8.57 -3.16 6.02
CA THR A 226 7.97 -3.40 7.33
C THR A 226 8.71 -2.73 8.45
N ARG A 227 10.05 -2.80 8.43
CA ARG A 227 10.88 -2.06 9.37
C ARG A 227 10.56 -0.57 9.36
N LEU A 228 10.49 0.03 8.18
CA LEU A 228 10.24 1.47 8.03
C LEU A 228 8.89 1.89 8.63
N TRP A 229 7.79 1.18 8.34
CA TRP A 229 6.50 1.56 8.90
C TRP A 229 6.42 1.23 10.40
N ILE A 230 7.01 0.12 10.88
CA ILE A 230 7.07 -0.17 12.33
C ILE A 230 7.82 0.95 13.05
N THR A 231 9.01 1.34 12.58
CA THR A 231 9.75 2.47 13.15
C THR A 231 8.93 3.77 13.10
N SER A 232 8.14 3.98 12.05
CA SER A 232 7.26 5.14 11.92
C SER A 232 6.10 5.13 12.92
N ILE A 233 5.56 3.97 13.28
CA ILE A 233 4.55 3.87 14.36
C ILE A 233 5.13 4.38 15.69
N LYS A 234 6.40 4.07 16.01
CA LYS A 234 7.05 4.62 17.22
C LYS A 234 7.10 6.15 17.18
N ARG A 235 7.37 6.75 16.01
CA ARG A 235 7.36 8.22 15.85
C ARG A 235 5.98 8.81 16.10
N LEU A 236 4.92 8.13 15.69
CA LEU A 236 3.55 8.54 16.01
C LEU A 236 3.26 8.45 17.51
N ILE A 237 3.74 7.39 18.19
CA ILE A 237 3.59 7.26 19.65
C ILE A 237 4.28 8.43 20.37
N THR A 238 5.52 8.77 20.00
CA THR A 238 6.25 9.87 20.62
C THR A 238 5.64 11.23 20.31
N PHE A 239 5.07 11.40 19.10
CA PHE A 239 4.30 12.59 18.77
C PHE A 239 3.06 12.71 19.65
N GLU A 240 2.33 11.62 19.85
CA GLU A 240 1.11 11.61 20.66
C GLU A 240 1.39 11.90 22.14
N GLU A 241 2.49 11.35 22.68
CA GLU A 241 2.97 11.64 24.04
C GLU A 241 3.27 13.14 24.23
N TRP A 242 3.96 13.74 23.27
CA TRP A 242 4.21 15.18 23.27
C TRP A 242 2.90 15.97 23.13
N TYR A 243 2.05 15.58 22.19
CA TYR A 243 0.79 16.28 21.91
C TYR A 243 -0.12 16.31 23.14
N THR A 244 -0.32 15.16 23.80
CA THR A 244 -1.12 15.05 25.02
C THR A 244 -0.50 15.86 26.17
N SER A 245 0.82 15.78 26.38
CA SER A 245 1.50 16.55 27.44
C SER A 245 1.33 18.07 27.30
N ASN A 246 1.38 18.57 26.07
CA ASN A 246 1.29 20.00 25.77
C ASN A 246 -0.15 20.55 25.68
N HIS A 247 -1.15 19.70 25.49
CA HIS A 247 -2.56 20.13 25.32
C HIS A 247 -3.47 19.71 26.49
N ASP A 248 -3.16 18.63 27.22
CA ASP A 248 -3.91 18.23 28.42
C ASP A 248 -3.52 19.03 29.67
N SER A 249 -2.41 19.77 29.64
CA SER A 249 -2.01 20.69 30.72
C SER A 249 -2.91 21.94 30.84
N LEU A 250 -3.93 22.06 29.98
CA LEU A 250 -4.92 23.15 29.95
C LEU A 250 -6.34 22.72 30.37
N ALA A 251 -6.55 21.48 30.82
CA ALA A 251 -7.83 20.96 31.31
C ALA A 251 -7.74 20.54 32.78
#